data_AF-A0A925TRL8-F1
#
_entry.id   AF-A0A925TRL8-F1
#
_cell.length_a   1.000
_cell.length_b   1.000
_cell.length_c   1.000
_cell.angle_alpha   90.00
_cell.angle_beta   90.00
_cell.angle_gamma   90.00
#
_symmetry.space_group_name_H-M   'P 1'
#
loop_
_entity.id
_entity.type
_entity.pdbx_description
1 polymer ?
#
loop_
_entity_poly.entity_id
_entity_poly.type
_entity_poly.pdbx_seq_one_letter_code
_entity_poly.pdbx_strand_id
1 'polypeptide(L)'
;MFHLRSFHTRTIYTLLLFTLIALNGGSAALAKGGGDPPAKKSVPTGLGGFYDYQTVGASPLLIATNPANPLHLHAIYTQSFDSLNVQGSRRVGYAYSLDGGLSWQQISSLGSGGDEGFPSLSLLPNGAAAVACGAGVPAQTKIFLDAGEGARQFSPLSTAPTGSDDPLMPMLAAMTTSNLQVIASRPASRSVHIATLDYLTFGSVLASAAESASLLAKPQRLTSTPIPWGQSLTDPDGDILTGDCHTIARSADGHKVALVHRGSMAAEGASVRYAESVDSGKTFGAFQNIMPFPFVVGADSVAARGGLDAAYNGDELQIVFGAAKFTSGIYAEQQASIYHWSAANGLKKMIDA
;
A
#
# COMPACT_ATOMS: atom_id res chain seq x y z
N MET A 1 -3.18 33.42 1.65
CA MET A 1 -4.17 32.71 2.50
C MET A 1 -5.16 32.04 1.54
N PHE A 2 -4.85 30.83 1.07
CA PHE A 2 -5.67 30.11 0.09
C PHE A 2 -6.63 29.16 0.83
N HIS A 3 -7.93 29.39 0.69
CA HIS A 3 -8.97 28.47 1.13
C HIS A 3 -9.08 27.30 0.14
N LEU A 4 -8.54 26.15 0.50
CA LEU A 4 -8.93 24.87 -0.10
C LEU A 4 -10.37 24.57 0.33
N ARG A 5 -11.32 24.76 -0.58
CA ARG A 5 -12.69 24.27 -0.40
C ARG A 5 -12.68 22.75 -0.53
N SER A 6 -12.77 22.06 0.60
CA SER A 6 -13.09 20.64 0.68
C SER A 6 -14.49 20.42 0.10
N PHE A 7 -14.58 19.73 -1.03
CA PHE A 7 -15.84 19.17 -1.51
C PHE A 7 -16.19 17.97 -0.62
N HIS A 8 -17.15 18.17 0.28
CA HIS A 8 -17.80 17.10 1.03
C HIS A 8 -18.93 16.48 0.20
N THR A 9 -18.61 15.42 -0.54
CA THR A 9 -19.62 14.43 -0.98
C THR A 9 -19.39 13.16 -0.16
N ARG A 10 -20.29 12.95 0.82
CA ARG A 10 -20.30 11.74 1.65
C ARG A 10 -20.83 10.57 0.82
N THR A 11 -19.91 9.77 0.28
CA THR A 11 -20.17 8.38 -0.10
C THR A 11 -18.97 7.55 0.35
N ILE A 12 -18.98 7.09 1.61
CA ILE A 12 -17.93 6.22 2.15
C ILE A 12 -18.34 4.78 1.86
N TYR A 13 -17.81 4.21 0.79
CA TYR A 13 -17.65 2.76 0.69
C TYR A 13 -16.23 2.43 1.16
N THR A 14 -16.08 2.03 2.41
CA THR A 14 -14.87 1.30 2.82
C THR A 14 -14.97 -0.08 2.19
N LEU A 15 -14.43 -0.22 0.98
CA LEU A 15 -14.29 -1.51 0.31
C LEU A 15 -13.17 -2.27 1.03
N LEU A 16 -13.52 -3.02 2.07
CA LEU A 16 -12.65 -4.06 2.61
C LEU A 16 -12.75 -5.26 1.67
N LEU A 17 -12.09 -5.15 0.52
CA LEU A 17 -11.97 -6.28 -0.38
C LEU A 17 -10.95 -7.24 0.24
N PHE A 18 -11.44 -8.26 0.93
CA PHE A 18 -10.65 -9.46 1.10
C PHE A 18 -10.42 -10.01 -0.31
N THR A 19 -9.24 -9.80 -0.87
CA THR A 19 -8.71 -10.63 -1.95
C THR A 19 -8.42 -12.00 -1.34
N LEU A 20 -9.47 -12.73 -0.96
CA LEU A 20 -9.42 -14.17 -0.81
C LEU A 20 -9.41 -14.71 -2.25
N ILE A 21 -8.24 -14.64 -2.90
CA ILE A 21 -7.96 -15.53 -4.02
C ILE A 21 -7.98 -16.92 -3.40
N ALA A 22 -9.14 -17.56 -3.45
CA ALA A 22 -9.25 -18.99 -3.34
C ALA A 22 -8.37 -19.55 -4.45
N LEU A 23 -7.12 -19.87 -4.11
CA LEU A 23 -6.21 -20.61 -4.94
C LEU A 23 -6.92 -21.91 -5.33
N ASN A 24 -7.42 -21.95 -6.56
CA ASN A 24 -7.73 -23.20 -7.24
C ASN A 24 -6.41 -23.97 -7.37
N GLY A 25 -6.15 -24.87 -6.42
CA GLY A 25 -4.96 -25.71 -6.46
C GLY A 25 -4.58 -26.50 -5.20
N GLY A 26 -5.28 -26.37 -4.05
CA GLY A 26 -4.85 -27.14 -2.86
C GLY A 26 -5.80 -27.28 -1.68
N SER A 27 -7.00 -26.71 -1.71
CA SER A 27 -7.96 -26.77 -0.59
C SER A 27 -9.03 -27.86 -0.76
N ALA A 28 -8.62 -29.08 -1.13
CA ALA A 28 -9.51 -30.24 -1.08
C ALA A 28 -9.72 -30.80 0.34
N ALA A 29 -9.12 -30.20 1.38
CA ALA A 29 -9.20 -30.70 2.76
C ALA A 29 -10.19 -29.95 3.68
N LEU A 30 -10.96 -28.97 3.19
CA LEU A 30 -11.77 -28.09 4.07
C LEU A 30 -13.25 -27.95 3.69
N ALA A 31 -13.81 -28.86 2.91
CA ALA A 31 -15.25 -28.87 2.66
C ALA A 31 -15.80 -30.28 2.35
N LYS A 32 -16.13 -31.05 3.40
CA LYS A 32 -17.17 -32.11 3.31
C LYS A 32 -17.79 -32.55 4.65
N GLY A 33 -17.74 -31.70 5.67
CA GLY A 33 -18.57 -31.86 6.87
C GLY A 33 -19.64 -30.78 6.87
N GLY A 34 -20.90 -31.14 6.63
CA GLY A 34 -22.05 -30.23 6.53
C GLY A 34 -22.50 -29.62 7.86
N GLY A 35 -21.56 -29.17 8.69
CA GLY A 35 -21.84 -28.26 9.80
C GLY A 35 -21.47 -26.85 9.35
N ASP A 36 -22.33 -25.87 9.67
CA ASP A 36 -21.93 -24.47 9.55
C ASP A 36 -20.57 -24.31 10.23
N PRO A 37 -19.57 -23.69 9.57
CA PRO A 37 -18.29 -23.45 10.19
C PRO A 37 -18.57 -22.72 11.51
N PRO A 38 -18.05 -23.22 12.65
CA PRO A 38 -18.34 -22.62 13.96
C PRO A 38 -18.06 -21.12 13.84
N ALA A 39 -19.04 -20.29 14.21
CA ALA A 39 -18.97 -18.85 14.07
C ALA A 39 -17.64 -18.36 14.66
N LYS A 40 -16.65 -18.12 13.80
CA LYS A 40 -15.33 -17.69 14.23
C LYS A 40 -15.50 -16.29 14.76
N LYS A 41 -15.43 -16.16 16.09
CA LYS A 41 -15.43 -14.87 16.76
C LYS A 41 -14.26 -14.06 16.21
N SER A 42 -14.55 -12.95 15.55
CA SER A 42 -13.51 -11.99 15.16
C SER A 42 -12.88 -11.43 16.44
N VAL A 43 -11.55 -11.42 16.48
CA VAL A 43 -10.80 -10.85 17.59
C VAL A 43 -10.24 -9.50 17.13
N PRO A 44 -10.56 -8.39 17.81
CA PRO A 44 -10.05 -7.10 17.43
C PRO A 44 -8.53 -7.04 17.62
N THR A 45 -7.83 -6.33 16.73
CA THR A 45 -6.38 -6.11 16.84
C THR A 45 -5.99 -5.25 18.05
N GLY A 46 -6.97 -4.57 18.65
CA GLY A 46 -6.76 -3.57 19.69
C GLY A 46 -6.29 -2.21 19.16
N LEU A 47 -6.06 -2.08 17.84
CA LEU A 47 -5.85 -0.78 17.18
C LEU A 47 -7.21 -0.10 16.96
N GLY A 48 -7.28 1.21 17.21
CA GLY A 48 -8.52 1.97 17.07
C GLY A 48 -8.35 3.43 17.46
N GLY A 49 -9.34 4.26 17.14
CA GLY A 49 -9.31 5.68 17.46
C GLY A 49 -10.41 6.47 16.76
N PHE A 50 -10.26 7.79 16.75
CA PHE A 50 -11.19 8.76 16.15
C PHE A 50 -10.90 9.05 14.66
N TYR A 51 -9.87 8.42 14.08
CA TYR A 51 -9.51 8.64 12.69
C TYR A 51 -10.03 7.52 11.80
N ASP A 52 -10.71 7.91 10.73
CA ASP A 52 -11.45 7.03 9.82
C ASP A 52 -10.80 6.91 8.44
N TYR A 53 -9.94 7.85 8.04
CA TYR A 53 -9.30 7.86 6.72
C TYR A 53 -8.02 7.01 6.67
N GLN A 54 -8.13 5.75 6.26
CA GLN A 54 -6.97 4.85 6.23
C GLN A 54 -6.08 5.00 4.98
N THR A 55 -6.64 5.47 3.86
CA THR A 55 -5.90 5.67 2.60
C THR A 55 -6.31 6.96 1.91
N VAL A 56 -5.46 7.44 0.98
CA VAL A 56 -5.83 8.48 0.02
C VAL A 56 -5.86 7.84 -1.35
N GLY A 57 -7.04 7.46 -1.83
CA GLY A 57 -7.22 6.99 -3.20
C GLY A 57 -6.68 5.60 -3.55
N ALA A 58 -5.73 5.03 -2.80
CA ALA A 58 -5.14 3.70 -3.03
C ALA A 58 -5.80 2.58 -2.19
N SER A 59 -5.58 1.31 -2.56
CA SER A 59 -5.92 0.18 -1.69
C SER A 59 -5.01 0.15 -0.46
N PRO A 60 -5.58 -0.07 0.73
CA PRO A 60 -4.81 -0.24 1.95
C PRO A 60 -3.98 -1.52 1.93
N LEU A 61 -2.66 -1.44 1.68
CA LEU A 61 -1.70 -2.50 2.03
C LEU A 61 -1.55 -2.58 3.57
N LEU A 62 -2.64 -2.84 4.29
CA LEU A 62 -2.71 -2.72 5.75
C LEU A 62 -2.55 -4.04 6.50
N ILE A 63 -2.70 -5.17 5.81
CA ILE A 63 -2.57 -6.50 6.39
C ILE A 63 -1.58 -7.29 5.54
N ALA A 64 -0.66 -7.99 6.19
CA ALA A 64 0.25 -8.90 5.53
C ALA A 64 0.34 -10.21 6.31
N THR A 65 0.49 -11.30 5.57
CA THR A 65 0.69 -12.63 6.12
C THR A 65 2.12 -13.06 5.81
N ASN A 66 2.82 -13.62 6.79
CA ASN A 66 4.13 -14.20 6.52
C ASN A 66 3.96 -15.42 5.58
N PRO A 67 4.55 -15.43 4.38
CA PRO A 67 4.42 -16.56 3.46
C PRO A 67 5.05 -17.86 4.01
N ALA A 68 6.04 -17.76 4.90
CA ALA A 68 6.65 -18.92 5.55
C ALA A 68 5.79 -19.49 6.70
N ASN A 69 4.92 -18.67 7.30
CA ASN A 69 3.97 -19.11 8.33
C ASN A 69 2.66 -18.32 8.25
N PRO A 70 1.60 -18.87 7.62
CA PRO A 70 0.33 -18.18 7.45
C PRO A 70 -0.42 -17.84 8.75
N LEU A 71 -0.01 -18.38 9.90
CA LEU A 71 -0.55 -17.99 11.21
C LEU A 71 0.03 -16.66 11.71
N HIS A 72 1.17 -16.25 11.16
CA HIS A 72 1.80 -15.00 11.51
C HIS A 72 1.19 -13.88 10.65
N LEU A 73 0.38 -13.04 11.30
CA LEU A 73 -0.33 -11.93 10.66
C LEU A 73 0.20 -10.61 11.19
N HIS A 74 0.31 -9.65 10.29
CA HIS A 74 0.72 -8.29 10.58
C HIS A 74 -0.40 -7.36 10.14
N ALA A 75 -0.70 -6.36 10.95
CA ALA A 75 -1.69 -5.35 10.63
C ALA A 75 -1.18 -3.97 11.02
N ILE A 76 -1.52 -2.96 10.24
CA ILE A 76 -1.26 -1.54 10.53
C ILE A 76 -2.56 -0.75 10.45
N TYR A 77 -2.61 0.37 11.17
CA TYR A 77 -3.81 1.20 11.23
C TYR A 77 -3.44 2.64 11.55
N THR A 78 -4.01 3.60 10.83
CA THR A 78 -3.93 5.00 11.22
C THR A 78 -4.95 5.26 12.32
N GLN A 79 -4.50 5.75 13.45
CA GLN A 79 -5.35 6.07 14.60
C GLN A 79 -5.13 7.49 15.08
N SER A 80 -6.14 8.03 15.76
CA SER A 80 -6.05 9.27 16.50
C SER A 80 -6.72 9.05 17.85
N PHE A 81 -6.09 9.54 18.92
CA PHE A 81 -6.62 9.45 20.28
C PHE A 81 -7.23 10.76 20.77
N ASP A 82 -7.14 11.83 19.98
CA ASP A 82 -7.69 13.15 20.31
C ASP A 82 -8.83 13.49 19.33
N SER A 83 -10.06 13.37 19.81
CA SER A 83 -11.27 13.69 19.05
C SER A 83 -11.43 15.17 18.71
N LEU A 84 -10.73 16.06 19.42
CA LEU A 84 -10.75 17.51 19.17
C LEU A 84 -9.65 17.93 18.18
N ASN A 85 -8.59 17.14 18.05
CA ASN A 85 -7.51 17.36 17.08
C ASN A 85 -7.16 16.06 16.33
N VAL A 86 -8.13 15.54 15.58
CA VAL A 86 -8.00 14.24 14.93
C VAL A 86 -6.79 14.20 13.99
N GLN A 87 -6.59 15.24 13.17
CA GLN A 87 -5.51 15.32 12.19
C GLN A 87 -4.12 15.47 12.82
N GLY A 88 -3.94 16.39 13.76
CA GLY A 88 -2.63 16.62 14.37
C GLY A 88 -2.15 15.49 15.29
N SER A 89 -3.10 14.68 15.80
CA SER A 89 -2.82 13.56 16.69
C SER A 89 -2.71 12.20 15.97
N ARG A 90 -2.81 12.16 14.64
CA ARG A 90 -2.71 10.90 13.88
C ARG A 90 -1.39 10.17 14.16
N ARG A 91 -1.46 8.85 14.29
CA ARG A 91 -0.35 7.93 14.50
C ARG A 91 -0.58 6.70 13.65
N VAL A 92 0.49 6.02 13.26
CA VAL A 92 0.39 4.67 12.69
C VAL A 92 0.63 3.67 13.81
N GLY A 93 -0.36 2.83 14.09
CA GLY A 93 -0.24 1.67 14.97
C GLY A 93 0.11 0.41 14.20
N TYR A 94 0.63 -0.58 14.92
CA TYR A 94 0.98 -1.90 14.40
C TYR A 94 0.53 -2.99 15.35
N ALA A 95 -0.02 -4.06 14.79
CA ALA A 95 -0.45 -5.25 15.50
C ALA A 95 0.11 -6.50 14.83
N TYR A 96 0.43 -7.49 15.64
CA TYR A 96 1.00 -8.77 15.22
C TYR A 96 0.27 -9.92 15.91
N SER A 97 0.04 -11.00 15.17
CA SER A 97 -0.59 -12.23 15.64
C SER A 97 0.31 -13.41 15.30
N LEU A 98 0.42 -14.38 16.21
CA LEU A 98 1.12 -15.66 16.00
C LEU A 98 0.18 -16.84 15.70
N ASP A 99 -1.13 -16.64 15.80
CA ASP A 99 -2.13 -17.71 15.88
C ASP A 99 -3.27 -17.54 14.88
N GLY A 100 -3.00 -16.87 13.75
CA GLY A 100 -3.98 -16.64 12.70
C GLY A 100 -5.07 -15.63 13.08
N GLY A 101 -4.77 -14.72 14.01
CA GLY A 101 -5.63 -13.63 14.44
C GLY A 101 -6.57 -13.99 15.59
N LEU A 102 -6.27 -15.06 16.33
CA LEU A 102 -6.99 -15.42 17.56
C LEU A 102 -6.54 -14.56 18.75
N SER A 103 -5.32 -14.04 18.71
CA SER A 103 -4.82 -13.03 19.64
C SER A 103 -3.90 -12.03 18.93
N TRP A 104 -3.85 -10.80 19.45
CA TRP A 104 -3.05 -9.73 18.88
C TRP A 104 -2.19 -9.06 19.94
N GLN A 105 -0.98 -8.71 19.52
CA GLN A 105 -0.04 -7.91 20.28
C GLN A 105 0.22 -6.63 19.50
N GLN A 106 0.02 -5.47 20.13
CA GLN A 106 0.05 -4.18 19.43
C GLN A 106 0.92 -3.13 20.08
N ILE A 107 1.32 -2.15 19.28
CA ILE A 107 1.87 -0.86 19.70
C ILE A 107 1.03 0.26 19.07
N SER A 108 0.77 1.31 19.85
CA SER A 108 -0.12 2.39 19.44
C SER A 108 0.56 3.44 18.53
N SER A 109 1.88 3.37 18.37
CA SER A 109 2.62 4.30 17.54
C SER A 109 3.94 3.71 17.09
N LEU A 110 4.23 3.80 15.78
CA LEU A 110 5.55 3.48 15.22
C LEU A 110 6.56 4.60 15.46
N GLY A 111 6.10 5.87 15.42
CA GLY A 111 6.90 7.07 15.63
C GLY A 111 6.64 7.75 16.97
N SER A 112 7.45 8.77 17.27
CA SER A 112 7.23 9.67 18.42
C SER A 112 6.40 10.91 18.07
N GLY A 113 6.03 11.10 16.80
CA GLY A 113 5.56 12.37 16.25
C GLY A 113 4.06 12.48 16.00
N GLY A 114 3.57 13.72 16.04
CA GLY A 114 2.33 14.25 15.45
C GLY A 114 2.08 13.77 14.03
N ASP A 115 0.81 13.63 13.63
CA ASP A 115 0.43 13.76 12.22
C ASP A 115 0.99 12.72 11.23
N GLU A 116 0.96 11.43 11.60
CA GLU A 116 1.37 10.30 10.75
C GLU A 116 0.15 9.52 10.24
N GLY A 117 0.11 9.18 8.95
CA GLY A 117 -1.02 8.43 8.39
C GLY A 117 -0.83 7.93 6.97
N PHE A 118 -1.88 7.30 6.45
CA PHE A 118 -1.90 6.65 5.14
C PHE A 118 -0.76 5.62 4.96
N PRO A 119 -0.64 4.66 5.87
CA PRO A 119 0.49 3.75 5.89
C PRO A 119 0.33 2.61 4.86
N SER A 120 1.46 2.03 4.49
CA SER A 120 1.56 0.78 3.74
C SER A 120 2.52 -0.18 4.44
N LEU A 121 2.19 -1.47 4.40
CA LEU A 121 2.92 -2.56 5.05
C LEU A 121 3.44 -3.53 3.99
N SER A 122 4.68 -3.95 4.17
CA SER A 122 5.26 -5.09 3.47
C SER A 122 6.11 -5.91 4.45
N LEU A 123 6.32 -7.18 4.15
CA LEU A 123 7.20 -8.05 4.94
C LEU A 123 8.54 -8.24 4.26
N LEU A 124 9.62 -8.07 5.01
CA LEU A 124 10.97 -8.45 4.62
C LEU A 124 11.07 -9.99 4.47
N PRO A 125 12.08 -10.53 3.78
CA PRO A 125 12.28 -11.98 3.63
C PRO A 125 12.38 -12.76 4.96
N ASN A 126 12.79 -12.10 6.04
CA ASN A 126 12.86 -12.68 7.38
C ASN A 126 11.53 -12.54 8.17
N GLY A 127 10.44 -12.11 7.54
CA GLY A 127 9.13 -11.89 8.17
C GLY A 127 9.01 -10.57 8.93
N ALA A 128 10.08 -9.80 9.12
CA ALA A 128 10.00 -8.51 9.80
C ALA A 128 9.13 -7.51 9.00
N ALA A 129 8.36 -6.70 9.71
CA ALA A 129 7.52 -5.70 9.08
C ALA A 129 8.34 -4.48 8.64
N ALA A 130 8.09 -4.02 7.43
CA ALA A 130 8.50 -2.71 6.95
C ALA A 130 7.22 -1.89 6.72
N VAL A 131 7.16 -0.69 7.30
CA VAL A 131 5.99 0.18 7.25
C VAL A 131 6.39 1.54 6.71
N ALA A 132 5.75 2.00 5.65
CA ALA A 132 5.88 3.37 5.17
C ALA A 132 4.63 4.18 5.53
N CYS A 133 4.76 5.47 5.82
CA CYS A 133 3.62 6.37 6.04
C CYS A 133 3.93 7.81 5.64
N GLY A 134 2.90 8.61 5.38
CA GLY A 134 3.05 10.07 5.28
C GLY A 134 3.11 10.69 6.68
N ALA A 135 3.85 11.77 6.82
CA ALA A 135 3.83 12.67 7.97
C ALA A 135 3.62 14.10 7.50
N GLY A 136 2.92 14.96 8.25
CA GLY A 136 2.51 16.28 7.76
C GLY A 136 3.38 17.49 8.14
N VAL A 137 4.25 17.41 9.16
CA VAL A 137 5.15 18.54 9.53
C VAL A 137 6.56 18.06 9.93
N PRO A 138 7.59 18.31 9.09
CA PRO A 138 7.46 18.63 7.67
C PRO A 138 6.75 17.49 6.93
N ALA A 139 6.05 17.84 5.85
CA ALA A 139 5.46 16.86 4.95
C ALA A 139 6.57 15.92 4.48
N GLN A 140 6.43 14.60 4.66
CA GLN A 140 7.43 13.61 4.21
C GLN A 140 6.92 12.19 4.28
N THR A 141 7.59 11.28 3.57
CA THR A 141 7.46 9.84 3.75
C THR A 141 8.39 9.37 4.87
N LYS A 142 7.84 8.62 5.82
CA LYS A 142 8.60 7.88 6.82
C LYS A 142 8.57 6.39 6.55
N ILE A 143 9.69 5.72 6.81
CA ILE A 143 9.80 4.26 6.71
C ILE A 143 10.32 3.74 8.05
N PHE A 144 9.68 2.70 8.56
CA PHE A 144 10.00 2.04 9.81
C PHE A 144 10.26 0.56 9.55
N LEU A 145 11.32 0.01 10.14
CA LEU A 145 11.63 -1.41 10.09
C LEU A 145 11.51 -2.03 11.47
N ASP A 146 10.77 -3.13 11.59
CA ASP A 146 10.72 -3.94 12.79
C ASP A 146 12.08 -4.65 12.98
N ALA A 147 12.54 -4.77 14.23
CA ALA A 147 13.82 -5.42 14.55
C ALA A 147 13.84 -6.92 14.22
N GLY A 148 12.66 -7.52 14.07
CA GLY A 148 12.43 -8.91 13.70
C GLY A 148 10.94 -9.14 13.49
N GLU A 149 10.56 -10.33 13.01
CA GLU A 149 9.15 -10.67 12.87
C GLU A 149 8.42 -10.57 14.22
N GLY A 150 7.41 -9.69 14.28
CA GLY A 150 6.59 -9.52 15.48
C GLY A 150 7.31 -8.91 16.69
N ALA A 151 8.55 -8.43 16.52
CA ALA A 151 9.32 -7.84 17.61
C ALA A 151 8.66 -6.55 18.12
N ARG A 152 7.92 -5.84 17.25
CA ARG A 152 7.25 -4.56 17.55
C ARG A 152 8.25 -3.49 18.02
N GLN A 153 9.49 -3.58 17.56
CA GLN A 153 10.58 -2.67 17.89
C GLN A 153 11.04 -1.98 16.61
N PHE A 154 10.38 -0.87 16.29
CA PHE A 154 10.57 -0.20 15.02
C PHE A 154 11.68 0.84 15.04
N SER A 155 12.41 0.89 13.93
CA SER A 155 13.50 1.82 13.70
C SER A 155 13.23 2.63 12.45
N PRO A 156 13.28 3.97 12.51
CA PRO A 156 13.11 4.79 11.32
C PRO A 156 14.33 4.63 10.40
N LEU A 157 14.08 4.46 9.10
CA LEU A 157 15.09 4.27 8.06
C LEU A 157 15.76 5.58 7.57
N SER A 158 15.61 6.69 8.31
CA SER A 158 15.97 8.07 7.90
C SER A 158 15.00 8.71 6.90
N THR A 159 14.64 9.97 7.18
CA THR A 159 13.61 10.76 6.49
C THR A 159 14.00 12.24 6.59
N ALA A 160 15.23 12.64 6.25
CA ALA A 160 15.48 14.08 6.24
C ALA A 160 14.60 14.69 5.12
N PRO A 161 13.71 15.65 5.44
CA PRO A 161 12.94 16.34 4.41
C PRO A 161 13.91 17.00 3.44
N THR A 162 13.68 16.83 2.14
CA THR A 162 14.56 17.40 1.10
C THR A 162 14.13 18.80 0.69
N GLY A 163 12.92 19.23 1.10
CA GLY A 163 12.39 20.55 0.79
C GLY A 163 10.92 20.72 1.12
N SER A 164 10.23 21.60 0.39
CA SER A 164 8.81 21.92 0.57
C SER A 164 7.84 20.98 -0.15
N ASP A 165 8.36 20.03 -0.92
CA ASP A 165 7.57 19.11 -1.75
C ASP A 165 8.09 17.68 -1.59
N ASP A 166 8.16 17.19 -0.37
CA ASP A 166 8.58 15.81 -0.15
C ASP A 166 7.45 14.83 -0.48
N PRO A 167 7.79 13.62 -0.96
CA PRO A 167 6.78 12.63 -1.32
C PRO A 167 5.92 12.20 -0.13
N LEU A 168 4.62 12.03 -0.37
CA LEU A 168 3.59 11.58 0.55
C LEU A 168 2.86 10.36 -0.03
N MET A 169 2.00 9.74 0.77
CA MET A 169 1.16 8.59 0.37
C MET A 169 1.99 7.40 -0.15
N PRO A 170 2.96 6.91 0.65
CA PRO A 170 3.87 5.87 0.19
C PRO A 170 3.18 4.51 0.10
N MET A 171 3.42 3.79 -1.00
CA MET A 171 3.17 2.35 -1.11
C MET A 171 4.50 1.62 -1.16
N LEU A 172 4.61 0.54 -0.39
CA LEU A 172 5.86 -0.16 -0.12
C LEU A 172 5.78 -1.62 -0.58
N ALA A 173 6.82 -2.09 -1.26
CA ALA A 173 7.08 -3.51 -1.48
C ALA A 173 8.53 -3.84 -1.10
N ALA A 174 8.71 -4.81 -0.21
CA ALA A 174 10.03 -5.33 0.09
C ALA A 174 10.46 -6.36 -0.97
N MET A 175 11.75 -6.47 -1.21
CA MET A 175 12.32 -7.33 -2.24
C MET A 175 13.10 -8.48 -1.61
N THR A 176 13.26 -9.59 -2.33
CA THR A 176 14.10 -10.71 -1.90
C THR A 176 15.59 -10.38 -1.91
N THR A 177 16.00 -9.41 -2.73
CA THR A 177 17.39 -8.93 -2.89
C THR A 177 17.82 -7.89 -1.86
N SER A 178 17.09 -7.81 -0.76
CA SER A 178 17.29 -6.86 0.32
C SER A 178 17.10 -5.37 0.03
N ASN A 179 16.20 -5.10 -0.89
CA ASN A 179 15.77 -3.74 -1.21
C ASN A 179 14.31 -3.52 -0.80
N LEU A 180 13.94 -2.26 -0.65
CA LEU A 180 12.56 -1.78 -0.58
C LEU A 180 12.30 -0.95 -1.81
N GLN A 181 11.17 -1.18 -2.47
CA GLN A 181 10.62 -0.28 -3.47
C GLN A 181 9.53 0.55 -2.82
N VAL A 182 9.62 1.87 -2.98
CA VAL A 182 8.62 2.81 -2.46
C VAL A 182 8.15 3.68 -3.61
N ILE A 183 6.83 3.74 -3.80
CA ILE A 183 6.20 4.69 -4.71
C ILE A 183 5.39 5.70 -3.91
N ALA A 184 5.50 6.98 -4.24
CA ALA A 184 4.85 8.06 -3.50
C ALA A 184 4.56 9.25 -4.42
N SER A 185 3.58 10.07 -4.04
CA SER A 185 3.17 11.26 -4.78
C SER A 185 3.77 12.52 -4.15
N ARG A 186 4.22 13.45 -4.98
CA ARG A 186 4.68 14.78 -4.59
C ARG A 186 3.54 15.80 -4.78
N PRO A 187 2.96 16.35 -3.70
CA PRO A 187 1.75 17.17 -3.81
C PRO A 187 1.92 18.46 -4.62
N ALA A 188 3.08 19.13 -4.51
CA ALA A 188 3.28 20.43 -5.16
C ALA A 188 3.58 20.26 -6.65
N SER A 189 4.45 19.32 -7.03
CA SER A 189 4.70 18.98 -8.44
C SER A 189 3.60 18.13 -9.08
N ARG A 190 2.71 17.54 -8.28
CA ARG A 190 1.68 16.59 -8.70
C ARG A 190 2.26 15.41 -9.48
N SER A 191 3.42 14.91 -9.07
CA SER A 191 4.11 13.82 -9.76
C SER A 191 4.27 12.58 -8.88
N VAL A 192 4.27 11.41 -9.51
CA VAL A 192 4.55 10.13 -8.86
C VAL A 192 6.02 9.78 -9.00
N HIS A 193 6.67 9.38 -7.90
CA HIS A 193 8.08 9.03 -7.83
C HIS A 193 8.28 7.64 -7.24
N ILE A 194 9.36 6.99 -7.66
CA ILE A 194 9.83 5.73 -7.08
C ILE A 194 11.20 5.92 -6.43
N ALA A 195 11.42 5.21 -5.33
CA ALA A 195 12.72 5.07 -4.69
C ALA A 195 13.01 3.61 -4.41
N THR A 196 14.28 3.23 -4.60
CA THR A 196 14.82 1.94 -4.16
C THR A 196 15.73 2.16 -2.97
N LEU A 197 15.48 1.46 -1.86
CA LEU A 197 16.28 1.56 -0.64
C LEU A 197 16.88 0.21 -0.31
N ASP A 198 18.21 0.12 -0.22
CA ASP A 198 18.90 -1.06 0.28
C ASP A 198 18.78 -1.10 1.81
N TYR A 199 18.20 -2.16 2.38
CA TYR A 199 18.10 -2.33 3.84
C TYR A 199 19.25 -3.17 4.44
N LEU A 200 20.08 -3.85 3.65
CA LEU A 200 21.30 -4.53 4.14
C LEU A 200 22.36 -3.54 4.58
N THR A 201 22.43 -2.37 3.94
CA THR A 201 23.28 -1.27 4.42
C THR A 201 22.86 -0.81 5.82
N PHE A 202 21.59 -1.05 6.20
CA PHE A 202 21.08 -0.81 7.56
C PHE A 202 21.24 -2.05 8.46
N GLY A 203 21.29 -3.25 7.88
CA GLY A 203 21.46 -4.54 8.55
C GLY A 203 22.91 -4.97 8.82
N SER A 204 23.93 -4.34 8.22
CA SER A 204 25.35 -4.64 8.54
C SER A 204 25.76 -4.21 9.96
N VAL A 205 24.90 -3.47 10.67
CA VAL A 205 24.98 -3.25 12.12
C VAL A 205 24.24 -4.33 12.93
N LEU A 206 23.37 -5.13 12.28
CA LEU A 206 22.58 -6.20 12.91
C LEU A 206 23.17 -7.60 12.65
N ALA A 207 24.03 -7.77 11.64
CA ALA A 207 24.51 -9.08 11.18
C ALA A 207 25.90 -9.51 11.71
N SER A 208 26.58 -8.72 12.55
CA SER A 208 27.76 -9.21 13.30
C SER A 208 27.40 -9.84 14.66
N ALA A 209 26.11 -9.99 14.96
CA ALA A 209 25.62 -10.44 16.27
C ALA A 209 25.11 -11.89 16.31
N ALA A 210 25.44 -12.73 15.31
CA ALA A 210 25.12 -14.15 15.36
C ALA A 210 25.96 -14.95 16.39
N GLU A 211 26.96 -14.33 17.04
CA GLU A 211 27.77 -14.98 18.08
C GLU A 211 27.58 -14.43 19.50
N SER A 212 26.57 -13.62 19.82
CA SER A 212 26.36 -13.21 21.23
C SER A 212 24.90 -12.92 21.57
N ALA A 213 24.24 -13.95 22.11
CA ALA A 213 22.87 -13.93 22.65
C ALA A 213 22.68 -13.07 23.92
N SER A 214 23.44 -11.99 24.13
CA SER A 214 23.39 -11.20 25.37
C SER A 214 23.27 -9.68 25.21
N LEU A 215 23.15 -9.13 23.99
CA LEU A 215 22.93 -7.70 23.80
C LEU A 215 21.85 -7.45 22.75
N LEU A 216 20.70 -6.94 23.21
CA LEU A 216 19.80 -6.11 22.40
C LEU A 216 20.63 -4.96 21.80
N ALA A 217 21.26 -5.20 20.65
CA ALA A 217 21.92 -4.16 19.88
C ALA A 217 20.81 -3.28 19.31
N LYS A 218 20.57 -2.16 19.99
CA LYS A 218 19.68 -1.12 19.50
C LYS A 218 20.12 -0.77 18.07
N PRO A 219 19.20 -0.77 17.10
CA PRO A 219 19.49 -0.35 15.74
C PRO A 219 20.18 1.01 15.76
N GLN A 220 21.41 1.08 15.24
CA GLN A 220 22.11 2.36 15.16
C GLN A 220 21.32 3.26 14.22
N ARG A 221 20.89 4.40 14.77
CA ARG A 221 20.29 5.50 14.03
C ARG A 221 21.32 6.01 13.02
N LEU A 222 21.22 5.55 11.78
CA LEU A 222 22.01 6.10 10.69
C LEU A 222 21.64 7.57 10.48
N THR A 223 22.67 8.39 10.32
CA THR A 223 22.60 9.84 10.18
C THR A 223 21.91 10.22 8.86
N SER A 224 20.67 10.71 8.96
CA SER A 224 19.97 11.70 8.12
C SER A 224 20.17 11.74 6.59
N THR A 225 20.54 10.67 5.89
CA THR A 225 20.53 10.69 4.42
C THR A 225 19.07 10.67 3.94
N PRO A 226 18.63 11.64 3.11
CA PRO A 226 17.30 11.61 2.52
C PRO A 226 17.10 10.38 1.64
N ILE A 227 15.83 9.97 1.46
CA ILE A 227 15.47 8.94 0.48
C ILE A 227 15.87 9.43 -0.92
N PRO A 228 16.67 8.67 -1.69
CA PRO A 228 17.06 9.06 -3.03
C PRO A 228 15.91 8.81 -4.00
N TRP A 229 14.95 9.73 -4.01
CA TRP A 229 13.83 9.67 -4.96
C TRP A 229 14.34 9.76 -6.39
N GLY A 230 13.92 8.80 -7.22
CA GLY A 230 14.20 8.79 -8.64
C GLY A 230 13.44 9.88 -9.40
N GLN A 231 13.61 9.87 -10.72
CA GLN A 231 12.86 10.77 -11.61
C GLN A 231 11.35 10.51 -11.51
N SER A 232 10.57 11.51 -11.89
CA SER A 232 9.12 11.35 -12.04
C SER A 232 8.84 10.23 -13.02
N LEU A 233 7.87 9.38 -12.70
CA LEU A 233 7.41 8.35 -13.64
C LEU A 233 6.66 9.01 -14.79
N THR A 234 6.82 8.47 -16.00
CA THR A 234 6.10 8.93 -17.19
C THR A 234 5.21 7.83 -17.76
N ASP A 235 4.12 8.22 -18.40
CA ASP A 235 3.30 7.32 -19.19
C ASP A 235 3.94 7.04 -20.58
N PRO A 236 3.32 6.21 -21.44
CA PRO A 236 3.88 5.85 -22.74
C PRO A 236 4.06 7.03 -23.70
N ASP A 237 3.30 8.11 -23.49
CA ASP A 237 3.36 9.32 -24.30
C ASP A 237 4.46 10.28 -23.79
N GLY A 238 5.11 9.92 -22.67
CA GLY A 238 6.17 10.70 -22.02
C GLY A 238 5.63 11.72 -21.02
N ASP A 239 4.33 11.73 -20.75
CA ASP A 239 3.71 12.64 -19.81
C ASP A 239 3.99 12.19 -18.36
N ILE A 240 4.27 13.15 -17.49
CA ILE A 240 4.50 12.86 -16.07
C ILE A 240 3.24 12.26 -15.46
N LEU A 241 3.36 11.10 -14.80
CA LEU A 241 2.28 10.52 -14.03
C LEU A 241 1.90 11.44 -12.87
N THR A 242 0.62 11.78 -12.81
CA THR A 242 -0.01 12.67 -11.86
C THR A 242 -1.13 11.98 -11.09
N GLY A 243 -1.33 12.44 -9.86
CA GLY A 243 -2.41 11.98 -9.00
C GLY A 243 -1.94 11.16 -7.81
N ASP A 244 -2.92 10.69 -7.07
CA ASP A 244 -2.75 10.21 -5.69
C ASP A 244 -3.14 8.73 -5.55
N CYS A 245 -3.35 8.01 -6.65
CA CYS A 245 -3.88 6.65 -6.64
C CYS A 245 -2.93 5.70 -7.35
N HIS A 246 -2.03 5.12 -6.56
CA HIS A 246 -1.08 4.12 -7.02
C HIS A 246 -1.02 2.96 -6.02
N THR A 247 -0.60 1.80 -6.50
CA THR A 247 -0.26 0.65 -5.67
C THR A 247 0.98 -0.04 -6.24
N ILE A 248 1.60 -0.89 -5.43
CA ILE A 248 2.76 -1.69 -5.80
C ILE A 248 2.47 -3.14 -5.42
N ALA A 249 2.77 -4.06 -6.33
CA ALA A 249 2.66 -5.50 -6.10
C ALA A 249 4.01 -6.16 -6.39
N ARG A 250 4.29 -7.26 -5.69
CA ARG A 250 5.47 -8.11 -5.93
C ARG A 250 5.05 -9.56 -6.13
N SER A 251 5.75 -10.29 -6.98
CA SER A 251 5.62 -11.74 -7.05
C SER A 251 6.16 -12.40 -5.78
N ALA A 252 5.79 -13.65 -5.54
CA ALA A 252 6.19 -14.38 -4.34
C ALA A 252 7.72 -14.54 -4.22
N ASP A 253 8.42 -14.67 -5.35
CA ASP A 253 9.89 -14.73 -5.43
C ASP A 253 10.57 -13.35 -5.41
N GLY A 254 9.79 -12.26 -5.45
CA GLY A 254 10.28 -10.89 -5.51
C GLY A 254 11.05 -10.54 -6.79
N HIS A 255 11.01 -11.38 -7.83
CA HIS A 255 11.64 -11.08 -9.12
C HIS A 255 10.81 -10.10 -9.94
N LYS A 256 9.48 -10.19 -9.87
CA LYS A 256 8.57 -9.25 -10.53
C LYS A 256 8.03 -8.21 -9.57
N VAL A 257 7.93 -6.97 -10.05
CA VAL A 257 7.29 -5.86 -9.35
C VAL A 257 6.41 -5.12 -10.33
N ALA A 258 5.16 -4.88 -9.96
CA ALA A 258 4.26 -4.04 -10.72
C ALA A 258 4.02 -2.73 -9.99
N LEU A 259 4.15 -1.62 -10.71
CA LEU A 259 3.62 -0.33 -10.33
C LEU A 259 2.30 -0.16 -11.06
N VAL A 260 1.23 0.09 -10.32
CA VAL A 260 -0.09 0.30 -10.91
C VAL A 260 -0.55 1.69 -10.54
N HIS A 261 -0.98 2.43 -11.54
CA HIS A 261 -1.34 3.84 -11.43
C HIS A 261 -2.72 4.08 -12.01
N ARG A 262 -3.51 4.89 -11.31
CA ARG A 262 -4.73 5.47 -11.84
C ARG A 262 -4.51 6.97 -12.03
N GLY A 263 -4.60 7.39 -13.28
CA GLY A 263 -4.41 8.77 -13.68
C GLY A 263 -5.37 9.74 -12.99
N SER A 264 -4.91 10.97 -12.80
CA SER A 264 -5.82 12.06 -12.41
C SER A 264 -6.79 12.38 -13.55
N MET A 265 -7.99 12.85 -13.25
CA MET A 265 -8.93 13.24 -14.32
C MET A 265 -8.46 14.43 -15.13
N ALA A 266 -7.87 15.42 -14.45
CA ALA A 266 -7.54 16.69 -15.06
C ALA A 266 -6.39 16.58 -16.05
N ALA A 267 -5.48 15.61 -15.86
CA ALA A 267 -4.31 15.42 -16.71
C ALA A 267 -4.37 14.13 -17.54
N GLU A 268 -4.88 13.02 -16.99
CA GLU A 268 -4.76 11.67 -17.56
C GLU A 268 -6.10 10.96 -17.78
N GLY A 269 -7.22 11.64 -17.54
CA GLY A 269 -8.55 11.09 -17.80
C GLY A 269 -8.98 9.92 -16.90
N ALA A 270 -8.34 9.66 -15.77
CA ALA A 270 -8.66 8.45 -14.96
C ALA A 270 -8.54 7.12 -15.73
N SER A 271 -7.50 7.01 -16.54
CA SER A 271 -7.01 5.73 -17.05
C SER A 271 -6.45 4.85 -15.92
N VAL A 272 -6.41 3.53 -16.12
CA VAL A 272 -5.63 2.60 -15.30
C VAL A 272 -4.48 2.06 -16.14
N ARG A 273 -3.27 2.13 -15.57
CA ARG A 273 -2.02 1.76 -16.23
C ARG A 273 -1.14 0.95 -15.30
N TYR A 274 -0.24 0.15 -15.85
CA TYR A 274 0.80 -0.51 -15.06
C TYR A 274 2.14 -0.54 -15.77
N ALA A 275 3.22 -0.54 -15.00
CA ALA A 275 4.57 -0.88 -15.47
C ALA A 275 5.05 -2.07 -14.66
N GLU A 276 5.71 -3.02 -15.32
CA GLU A 276 6.27 -4.21 -14.68
C GLU A 276 7.79 -4.20 -14.78
N SER A 277 8.43 -4.53 -13.67
CA SER A 277 9.84 -4.89 -13.56
C SER A 277 9.95 -6.41 -13.50
N VAL A 278 10.98 -6.95 -14.14
CA VAL A 278 11.34 -8.39 -14.11
C VAL A 278 12.71 -8.63 -13.45
N ASP A 279 13.28 -7.60 -12.83
CA ASP A 279 14.62 -7.59 -12.25
C ASP A 279 14.64 -7.07 -10.80
N SER A 280 13.58 -7.38 -10.06
CA SER A 280 13.38 -6.95 -8.66
C SER A 280 13.31 -5.43 -8.49
N GLY A 281 12.64 -4.74 -9.42
CA GLY A 281 12.39 -3.31 -9.37
C GLY A 281 13.61 -2.45 -9.73
N LYS A 282 14.67 -3.02 -10.31
CA LYS A 282 15.84 -2.24 -10.74
C LYS A 282 15.51 -1.43 -11.99
N THR A 283 14.77 -2.02 -12.92
CA THR A 283 14.27 -1.36 -14.12
C THR A 283 12.78 -1.66 -14.32
N PHE A 284 12.06 -0.70 -14.87
CA PHE A 284 10.65 -0.85 -15.24
C PHE A 284 10.50 -0.64 -16.73
N GLY A 285 9.65 -1.46 -17.37
CA GLY A 285 9.22 -1.22 -18.74
C GLY A 285 8.36 0.05 -18.85
N ALA A 286 8.01 0.41 -20.09
CA ALA A 286 7.01 1.46 -20.31
C ALA A 286 5.67 1.06 -19.69
N PHE A 287 4.91 2.05 -19.22
CA PHE A 287 3.55 1.81 -18.74
C PHE A 287 2.68 1.21 -19.85
N GLN A 288 1.71 0.40 -19.48
CA GLN A 288 0.75 -0.22 -20.38
C GLN A 288 -0.65 0.18 -19.94
N ASN A 289 -1.51 0.56 -20.90
CA ASN A 289 -2.90 0.91 -20.61
C ASN A 289 -3.72 -0.36 -20.38
N ILE A 290 -4.34 -0.47 -19.20
CA ILE A 290 -5.34 -1.49 -18.89
C ILE A 290 -6.73 -0.99 -19.28
N MET A 291 -7.01 0.24 -18.87
CA MET A 291 -8.24 0.94 -19.21
C MET A 291 -7.87 2.35 -19.67
N PRO A 292 -7.85 2.63 -20.97
CA PRO A 292 -7.61 3.99 -21.47
C PRO A 292 -8.79 4.88 -21.10
N PHE A 293 -8.61 6.19 -21.19
CA PHE A 293 -9.73 7.12 -21.11
C PHE A 293 -9.86 7.94 -22.40
N PRO A 294 -11.06 8.08 -22.97
CA PRO A 294 -12.32 7.49 -22.52
C PRO A 294 -12.38 5.97 -22.72
N PHE A 295 -12.90 5.24 -21.74
CA PHE A 295 -13.28 3.83 -21.88
C PHE A 295 -14.79 3.77 -22.15
N VAL A 296 -15.21 3.09 -23.21
CA VAL A 296 -16.63 3.02 -23.58
C VAL A 296 -17.14 1.59 -23.44
N VAL A 297 -18.23 1.41 -22.70
CA VAL A 297 -18.94 0.14 -22.55
C VAL A 297 -20.36 0.34 -23.05
N GLY A 298 -20.64 -0.17 -24.26
CA GLY A 298 -21.91 0.08 -24.94
C GLY A 298 -22.07 1.55 -25.30
N ALA A 299 -23.10 2.21 -24.77
CA ALA A 299 -23.36 3.65 -24.98
C ALA A 299 -22.74 4.55 -23.91
N ASP A 300 -22.16 3.96 -22.85
CA ASP A 300 -21.72 4.69 -21.67
C ASP A 300 -20.19 4.85 -21.67
N SER A 301 -19.71 6.05 -21.35
CA SER A 301 -18.31 6.22 -20.95
C SER A 301 -18.13 5.82 -19.49
N VAL A 302 -17.00 5.20 -19.19
CA VAL A 302 -16.63 4.72 -17.86
C VAL A 302 -15.25 5.28 -17.53
N ALA A 303 -15.07 5.69 -16.28
CA ALA A 303 -13.83 6.26 -15.79
C ALA A 303 -13.43 5.56 -14.48
N ALA A 304 -12.13 5.30 -14.30
CA ALA A 304 -11.66 4.63 -13.09
C ALA A 304 -11.88 5.53 -11.88
N ARG A 305 -12.48 4.98 -10.83
CA ARG A 305 -12.79 5.74 -9.61
C ARG A 305 -12.99 4.81 -8.43
N GLY A 306 -12.48 5.20 -7.27
CA GLY A 306 -12.56 4.41 -6.04
C GLY A 306 -11.23 3.72 -5.70
N GLY A 307 -11.28 2.47 -5.24
CA GLY A 307 -10.08 1.70 -4.90
C GLY A 307 -9.30 1.23 -6.14
N LEU A 308 -8.01 0.99 -5.95
CA LEU A 308 -7.09 0.36 -6.89
C LEU A 308 -6.18 -0.57 -6.11
N ASP A 309 -6.14 -1.84 -6.49
CA ASP A 309 -5.26 -2.84 -5.88
C ASP A 309 -4.63 -3.76 -6.93
N ALA A 310 -3.50 -4.36 -6.56
CA ALA A 310 -2.77 -5.28 -7.40
C ALA A 310 -2.11 -6.39 -6.57
N ALA A 311 -2.10 -7.60 -7.11
CA ALA A 311 -1.42 -8.74 -6.51
C ALA A 311 -0.93 -9.68 -7.60
N TYR A 312 0.10 -10.46 -7.31
CA TYR A 312 0.50 -11.57 -8.17
C TYR A 312 -0.19 -12.87 -7.73
N ASN A 313 -0.74 -13.61 -8.69
CA ASN A 313 -1.15 -15.00 -8.52
C ASN A 313 -0.15 -15.89 -9.27
N GLY A 314 0.79 -16.49 -8.53
CA GLY A 314 2.01 -17.03 -9.12
C GLY A 314 2.81 -15.90 -9.79
N ASP A 315 3.02 -16.02 -11.10
CA ASP A 315 3.73 -15.02 -11.91
C ASP A 315 2.81 -14.09 -12.71
N GLU A 316 1.48 -14.25 -12.56
CA GLU A 316 0.49 -13.45 -13.27
C GLU A 316 0.01 -12.29 -12.39
N LEU A 317 0.23 -11.06 -12.87
CA LEU A 317 -0.29 -9.84 -12.26
C LEU A 317 -1.82 -9.78 -12.39
N GLN A 318 -2.48 -9.54 -11.26
CA GLN A 318 -3.91 -9.33 -11.13
C GLN A 318 -4.14 -7.90 -10.64
N ILE A 319 -5.04 -7.17 -11.29
CA ILE A 319 -5.36 -5.77 -10.93
C ILE A 319 -6.86 -5.65 -10.75
N VAL A 320 -7.28 -5.02 -9.66
CA VAL A 320 -8.69 -4.77 -9.35
C VAL A 320 -8.89 -3.29 -9.08
N PHE A 321 -9.95 -2.71 -9.65
CA PHE A 321 -10.26 -1.30 -9.43
C PHE A 321 -11.74 -1.02 -9.53
N GLY A 322 -12.17 0.05 -8.86
CA GLY A 322 -13.49 0.62 -9.08
C GLY A 322 -13.52 1.48 -10.34
N ALA A 323 -14.65 1.49 -11.03
CA ALA A 323 -14.94 2.47 -12.07
C ALA A 323 -16.41 2.88 -12.02
N ALA A 324 -16.71 4.10 -12.46
CA ALA A 324 -18.07 4.62 -12.47
C ALA A 324 -18.44 5.12 -13.86
N LYS A 325 -19.73 5.05 -14.19
CA LYS A 325 -20.26 5.72 -15.38
C LYS A 325 -19.92 7.20 -15.34
N PHE A 326 -19.44 7.70 -16.47
CA PHE A 326 -19.01 9.06 -16.70
C PHE A 326 -19.84 9.64 -17.84
N THR A 327 -20.54 10.75 -17.60
CA THR A 327 -21.34 11.41 -18.63
C THR A 327 -21.22 12.92 -18.44
N SER A 328 -20.73 13.60 -19.48
CA SER A 328 -20.63 15.07 -19.50
C SER A 328 -19.89 15.68 -18.30
N GLY A 329 -18.80 15.05 -17.84
CA GLY A 329 -18.03 15.52 -16.70
C GLY A 329 -18.54 15.05 -15.33
N ILE A 330 -19.65 14.32 -15.28
CA ILE A 330 -20.30 13.88 -14.04
C ILE A 330 -20.13 12.37 -13.88
N TYR A 331 -19.85 11.94 -12.65
CA TYR A 331 -19.82 10.54 -12.26
C TYR A 331 -21.14 10.12 -11.64
N ALA A 332 -21.71 9.03 -12.13
CA ALA A 332 -22.75 8.32 -11.41
C ALA A 332 -22.07 7.34 -10.42
N GLU A 333 -21.62 7.82 -9.26
CA GLU A 333 -21.00 6.98 -8.22
C GLU A 333 -21.94 5.88 -7.71
N GLN A 334 -23.25 6.11 -7.78
CA GLN A 334 -24.28 5.10 -7.50
C GLN A 334 -24.29 3.96 -8.52
N GLN A 335 -23.55 4.10 -9.62
CA GLN A 335 -23.38 3.10 -10.68
C GLN A 335 -21.90 2.69 -10.76
N ALA A 336 -21.26 2.52 -9.60
CA ALA A 336 -19.88 2.05 -9.51
C ALA A 336 -19.80 0.54 -9.73
N SER A 337 -18.88 0.10 -10.56
CA SER A 337 -18.63 -1.31 -10.86
C SER A 337 -17.21 -1.68 -10.47
N ILE A 338 -17.00 -2.97 -10.19
CA ILE A 338 -15.66 -3.51 -9.95
C ILE A 338 -15.16 -4.15 -11.23
N TYR A 339 -13.94 -3.78 -11.62
CA TYR A 339 -13.23 -4.35 -12.75
C TYR A 339 -12.03 -5.16 -12.26
N HIS A 340 -11.74 -6.22 -12.99
CA HIS A 340 -10.57 -7.06 -12.81
C HIS A 340 -9.82 -7.16 -14.13
N TRP A 341 -8.50 -7.08 -14.09
CA TRP A 341 -7.64 -7.29 -15.24
C TRP A 341 -6.53 -8.28 -14.89
N SER A 342 -6.22 -9.14 -15.85
CA SER A 342 -5.00 -9.93 -15.86
C SER A 342 -4.54 -10.12 -17.30
N ALA A 343 -3.26 -10.43 -17.51
CA ALA A 343 -2.73 -10.65 -18.86
C ALA A 343 -3.44 -11.82 -19.57
N ALA A 344 -3.79 -12.89 -18.86
CA ALA A 344 -4.47 -14.04 -19.45
C ALA A 344 -5.97 -13.80 -19.72
N ASN A 345 -6.62 -12.93 -18.93
CA ASN A 345 -8.06 -12.73 -18.99
C ASN A 345 -8.51 -11.44 -19.69
N GLY A 346 -7.60 -10.49 -19.88
CA GLY A 346 -7.95 -9.12 -20.27
C GLY A 346 -8.77 -8.42 -19.19
N LEU A 347 -9.37 -7.28 -19.56
CA LEU A 347 -10.22 -6.49 -18.66
C LEU A 347 -11.63 -7.09 -18.61
N LYS A 348 -12.10 -7.42 -17.41
CA LYS A 348 -13.44 -7.94 -17.15
C LYS A 348 -14.16 -7.10 -16.10
N LYS A 349 -15.46 -6.94 -16.30
CA LYS A 349 -16.37 -6.37 -15.30
C LYS A 349 -16.84 -7.49 -14.37
N MET A 350 -16.62 -7.35 -13.08
CA MET A 350 -16.86 -8.40 -12.09
C MET A 350 -18.19 -8.23 -11.37
N ILE A 351 -18.58 -6.98 -11.07
CA ILE A 351 -19.78 -6.65 -10.31
C ILE A 351 -20.40 -5.39 -10.90
N ASP A 352 -21.71 -5.43 -11.11
CA ASP A 352 -22.55 -4.26 -11.42
C ASP A 352 -23.10 -3.65 -10.11
N ALA A 353 -23.26 -2.33 -10.10
CA ALA A 353 -23.98 -1.62 -9.04
C ALA A 353 -25.50 -1.75 -9.20
#